data_AF-A0A2V9K5X1-F1
#
_entry.id   AF-A0A2V9K5X1-F1
#
_cell.length_a   1.000
_cell.length_b   1.000
_cell.length_c   1.000
_cell.angle_alpha   90.00
_cell.angle_beta   90.00
_cell.angle_gamma   90.00
#
_symmetry.space_group_name_H-M   'P 1'
#
loop_
_entity.id
_entity.type
_entity.pdbx_description
1 polymer ?
#
loop_
_entity_poly.entity_id
_entity_poly.type
_entity_poly.pdbx_seq_one_letter_code
_entity_poly.pdbx_strand_id
1 'polypeptide(L)' 'MRFVWDSEKARKNLAKHGVSFKEAATVFGDPRAVTIDDPDHSHEE' A
#
# COMPACT_ATOMS: atom_id res chain seq x y z
N MET A 1 4.37 14.04 2.24
CA MET A 1 3.21 13.11 2.21
C MET A 1 2.80 12.79 3.64
N ARG A 2 1.52 12.90 4.01
CA ARG A 2 1.03 12.48 5.34
C ARG A 2 0.01 11.37 5.15
N PHE A 3 0.31 10.18 5.65
CA PHE A 3 -0.62 9.06 5.65
C PHE A 3 -1.42 9.06 6.95
N VAL A 4 -2.73 8.89 6.81
CA VAL A 4 -3.66 8.77 7.94
C VAL A 4 -4.55 7.56 7.72
N TRP A 5 -4.84 6.85 8.80
CA TRP A 5 -5.71 5.70 8.79
C TRP A 5 -6.41 5.56 10.14
N ASP A 6 -7.56 4.91 10.10
CA ASP A 6 -8.29 4.51 11.29
C ASP A 6 -7.54 3.39 12.04
N SER A 7 -7.56 3.44 13.38
CA SER A 7 -6.82 2.51 14.24
C SER A 7 -7.42 1.10 14.22
N GLU A 8 -8.74 1.01 14.14
CA GLU A 8 -9.49 -0.25 14.01
C GLU A 8 -9.14 -0.94 12.66
N LYS A 9 -9.09 -0.18 11.57
CA LYS A 9 -8.64 -0.66 10.25
C LYS A 9 -7.17 -1.08 10.27
N ALA A 10 -6.29 -0.33 10.91
CA ALA A 10 -4.87 -0.68 11.01
C ALA A 10 -4.66 -2.01 11.74
N ARG A 11 -5.38 -2.24 12.84
CA ARG A 11 -5.34 -3.51 13.58
C ARG A 11 -5.84 -4.68 12.73
N LYS A 12 -6.98 -4.51 12.05
CA LYS A 12 -7.55 -5.54 11.16
C LYS A 12 -6.62 -5.83 9.98
N ASN A 13 -6.00 -4.80 9.39
CA ASN A 13 -5.04 -4.95 8.30
C ASN A 13 -3.81 -5.74 8.75
N LEU A 14 -3.23 -5.38 9.90
CA LEU A 14 -2.06 -6.08 10.42
C LEU A 14 -2.36 -7.57 10.69
N ALA A 15 -3.53 -7.87 11.28
CA ALA A 15 -3.94 -9.24 11.52
C ALA A 15 -4.15 -10.04 10.21
N LYS A 16 -4.69 -9.40 9.16
CA LYS A 16 -4.99 -10.06 7.88
C LYS A 16 -3.76 -10.22 6.99
N HIS A 17 -2.87 -9.23 6.96
CA HIS A 17 -1.81 -9.11 5.96
C HIS A 17 -0.40 -9.26 6.55
N GLY A 18 -0.24 -9.27 7.89
CA GLY A 18 1.05 -9.37 8.55
C GLY A 18 1.94 -8.12 8.46
N VAL A 19 1.55 -7.12 7.67
CA VAL A 19 2.25 -5.85 7.49
C VAL A 19 1.42 -4.68 8.01
N SER A 20 2.08 -3.76 8.71
CA SER A 20 1.43 -2.54 9.23
C SER A 20 1.35 -1.47 8.14
N PHE A 21 0.35 -0.58 8.21
CA PHE A 21 0.29 0.56 7.27
C PHE A 21 1.50 1.50 7.40
N LYS A 22 2.11 1.60 8.58
CA LYS A 22 3.32 2.39 8.77
C LYS A 22 4.49 1.83 7.97
N GLU A 23 4.65 0.50 7.99
CA GLU A 23 5.67 -0.19 7.19
C GLU A 23 5.34 -0.14 5.71
N ALA A 24 4.11 -0.48 5.32
CA ALA A 24 3.69 -0.43 3.92
C ALA A 24 3.86 0.98 3.31
N ALA A 25 3.66 2.05 4.10
CA ALA A 25 3.81 3.42 3.62
C ALA A 25 5.24 3.81 3.21
N THR A 26 6.27 3.03 3.60
CA THR A 26 7.65 3.33 3.20
C THR A 26 7.87 3.14 1.70
N VAL A 27 7.07 2.31 1.04
CA VAL A 27 7.19 2.05 -0.42
C VAL A 27 7.04 3.33 -1.24
N PHE A 28 6.23 4.29 -0.79
CA PHE A 28 6.01 5.56 -1.48
C PHE A 28 7.21 6.52 -1.40
N GLY A 29 8.20 6.23 -0.56
CA GLY A 29 9.43 7.00 -0.42
C GLY A 29 10.68 6.28 -0.92
N ASP A 30 10.54 5.06 -1.46
CA ASP A 30 11.69 4.28 -1.90
C ASP A 30 12.21 4.80 -3.26
N PRO A 31 13.43 5.38 -3.33
CA PRO A 31 14.00 5.86 -4.58
C PRO A 31 14.32 4.74 -5.59
N ARG A 32 14.26 3.48 -5.16
CA ARG A 32 14.47 2.30 -6.00
C ARG A 32 13.17 1.60 -6.38
N ALA A 33 12.01 2.19 -6.03
CA ALA A 33 10.72 1.68 -6.44
C ALA A 33 10.65 1.64 -7.98
N VAL A 34 10.19 0.52 -8.53
CA VAL A 34 9.95 0.34 -9.96
C VAL A 34 8.45 0.17 -10.15
N THR A 35 7.86 1.04 -10.94
CA THR A 35 6.47 0.91 -11.39
C THR A 35 6.46 0.21 -12.73
N ILE A 36 5.69 -0.87 -12.85
CA ILE A 36 5.52 -1.65 -14.08
C ILE A 36 4.03 -1.60 -14.43
N ASP A 37 3.73 -1.40 -15.70
CA ASP A 37 2.35 -1.40 -16.20
C ASP A 37 1.79 -2.83 -16.14
N ASP A 38 0.55 -2.97 -15.68
CA ASP A 38 -0.10 -4.28 -15.60
C ASP A 38 -0.64 -4.66 -17.00
N PRO A 39 -0.17 -5.76 -17.62
CA PRO A 39 -0.54 -6.12 -18.98
C PRO A 39 -2.00 -6.61 -19.12
N ASP A 40 -2.63 -7.00 -18.01
CA ASP A 40 -4.04 -7.42 -17.96
C ASP A 40 -4.97 -6.24 -17.59
N HIS A 41 -4.42 -5.04 -17.41
CA HIS A 41 -5.21 -3.86 -17.09
C HIS A 41 -6.22 -3.59 -18.20
N SER A 42 -7.50 -3.83 -17.90
CA SER A 42 -8.59 -3.54 -18.82
C SER A 42 -8.60 -2.04 -19.09
N HIS A 43 -8.45 -1.65 -20.35
CA HIS A 43 -8.56 -0.26 -20.79
C HIS A 43 -10.00 0.31 -20.68
N GLU A 44 -10.96 -0.53 -20.29
CA GLU A 44 -12.36 -0.18 -20.08
C GLU A 44 -12.62 -0.16 -18.56
N GLU A 45 -12.47 1.02 -17.94
CA GLU A 45 -13.00 1.33 -16.61
C GLU A 45 -14.35 2.06 -16.70
#